data_AF-A0A074ZN33-F1
#
_entry.id   AF-A0A074ZN33-F1
#
_cell.length_a   1.000
_cell.length_b   1.000
_cell.length_c   1.000
_cell.angle_alpha   90.00
_cell.angle_beta   90.00
_cell.angle_gamma   90.00
#
_symmetry.space_group_name_H-M   'P 1'
#
loop_
_entity.id
_entity.type
_entity.pdbx_description
1 polymer ?
#
loop_
_entity_poly.entity_id
_entity_poly.type
_entity_poly.pdbx_seq_one_letter_code
_entity_poly.pdbx_strand_id
1 'polypeptide(L)' 'MKVTFKTLKQQTFELELKEDDLVSDVKKKIEAEKGNEFSASSQTLIHSGMFSSFISTKA' A
#
# COMPACT_ATOMS: atom_id res chain seq x y z
N MET A 1 8.70 -11.38 -0.04
CA MET A 1 9.45 -10.10 -0.03
C MET A 1 8.77 -9.13 0.93
N LYS A 2 9.55 -8.46 1.77
CA LYS A 2 9.04 -7.46 2.71
C LYS A 2 9.08 -6.09 2.05
N VAL A 3 7.92 -5.47 1.85
CA VAL A 3 7.81 -4.16 1.20
C VAL A 3 7.38 -3.14 2.22
N THR A 4 8.15 -2.06 2.35
CA THR A 4 7.81 -0.95 3.23
C THR A 4 6.93 0.03 2.47
N PHE A 5 5.74 0.24 2.99
CA PHE A 5 4.78 1.21 2.48
C PHE A 5 4.78 2.45 3.36
N LYS A 6 4.77 3.62 2.72
CA LYS A 6 4.57 4.89 3.41
C LYS A 6 3.20 5.44 3.03
N THR A 7 2.46 5.97 3.99
CA THR A 7 1.20 6.68 3.73
C THR A 7 1.47 8.18 3.59
N LEU A 8 0.55 8.90 2.94
CA LEU A 8 0.62 10.38 2.90
C LEU A 8 0.55 11.03 4.29
N LYS A 9 -0.03 10.34 5.28
CA LYS A 9 -0.04 10.75 6.69
C LYS A 9 1.31 10.53 7.40
N GLN A 10 2.38 10.26 6.64
CA GLN A 10 3.72 9.91 7.11
C GLN A 10 3.82 8.65 7.99
N GLN A 11 2.79 7.80 8.00
CA GLN A 11 2.87 6.50 8.68
C GLN A 11 3.51 5.48 7.77
N THR A 12 4.50 4.75 8.26
CA THR A 12 5.15 3.64 7.55
C THR A 12 4.72 2.30 8.13
N PHE A 13 4.54 1.31 7.28
CA PHE A 13 4.28 -0.08 7.68
C PHE A 13 4.96 -1.03 6.71
N GLU A 14 5.25 -2.23 7.16
CA GLU A 14 5.85 -3.28 6.36
C GLU A 14 4.79 -4.33 6.04
N LEU A 15 4.74 -4.79 4.80
CA LEU A 15 3.80 -5.82 4.38
C LEU A 15 4.53 -6.91 3.61
N GLU A 16 4.18 -8.16 3.91
CA GLU A 16 4.76 -9.32 3.24
C GLU A 16 4.02 -9.62 1.92
N LEU A 17 4.72 -9.38 0.82
CA LEU A 17 4.23 -9.54 -0.53
C LEU A 17 5.03 -10.59 -1.28
N LYS A 18 4.39 -11.25 -2.23
CA LYS A 18 5.05 -12.12 -3.21
C LYS A 18 5.48 -11.28 -4.40
N GLU A 19 6.55 -11.68 -5.08
CA GLU A 19 7.01 -10.98 -6.29
C GLU A 19 5.98 -11.08 -7.43
N ASP A 20 5.16 -12.14 -7.41
CA ASP A 20 4.02 -12.34 -8.31
C ASP A 20 2.72 -11.65 -7.84
N ASP A 21 2.68 -10.99 -6.67
CA ASP A 21 1.47 -10.30 -6.21
C ASP A 21 1.20 -9.09 -7.12
N LEU A 22 0.02 -9.05 -7.73
CA LEU A 22 -0.42 -7.92 -8.54
C LEU A 22 -0.76 -6.72 -7.65
N VAL A 23 -0.77 -5.53 -8.24
CA VAL A 23 -1.23 -4.29 -7.59
C VAL A 23 -2.59 -4.49 -6.92
N SER A 24 -3.49 -5.26 -7.54
CA SER A 24 -4.80 -5.62 -6.99
C SER A 24 -4.74 -6.44 -5.69
N ASP A 25 -3.82 -7.39 -5.60
CA ASP A 25 -3.61 -8.24 -4.42
C ASP A 25 -2.91 -7.46 -3.31
N VAL A 26 -1.92 -6.64 -3.65
CA VAL A 26 -1.28 -5.70 -2.72
C VAL A 26 -2.32 -4.79 -2.09
N LYS A 27 -3.22 -4.23 -2.90
CA LYS A 27 -4.32 -3.40 -2.43
C LYS A 27 -5.22 -4.13 -1.41
N LYS A 28 -5.68 -5.33 -1.74
CA LYS A 28 -6.50 -6.14 -0.83
C LYS A 28 -5.78 -6.49 0.48
N LYS A 29 -4.48 -6.79 0.41
CA LYS A 29 -3.66 -7.03 1.61
C LYS A 29 -3.55 -5.79 2.49
N ILE A 30 -3.32 -4.62 1.89
CA ILE A 30 -3.30 -3.35 2.63
C ILE A 30 -4.65 -3.10 3.30
N GLU A 31 -5.77 -3.36 2.62
CA GLU A 31 -7.12 -3.25 3.19
C GLU A 31 -7.33 -4.23 4.37
N ALA A 32 -6.82 -5.45 4.27
CA ALA A 32 -6.92 -6.43 5.35
C ALA A 32 -6.10 -6.03 6.59
N GLU A 33 -4.92 -5.43 6.40
CA GLU A 33 -4.00 -5.03 7.47
C GLU A 33 -4.39 -3.69 8.11
N LYS A 34 -4.67 -2.67 7.29
CA LYS A 34 -5.02 -1.32 7.74
C LYS A 34 -6.53 -1.10 7.94
N GLY A 35 -7.36 -2.02 7.47
CA GLY A 35 -8.81 -1.93 7.53
C GLY A 35 -9.43 -1.10 6.40
N ASN A 36 -10.74 -0.87 6.53
CA ASN A 36 -11.57 -0.16 5.55
C ASN A 36 -11.13 1.27 5.24
N GLU A 37 -10.24 1.88 6.04
CA GLU A 37 -9.65 3.19 5.70
C GLU A 37 -8.82 3.12 4.41
N PHE A 38 -8.28 1.95 4.06
CA PHE A 38 -7.44 1.74 2.88
C PHE A 38 -8.09 0.78 1.89
N SER A 39 -9.36 1.03 1.54
CA SER A 39 -10.06 0.16 0.58
C SER A 39 -9.30 0.03 -0.74
N ALA A 40 -9.30 -1.18 -1.31
CA ALA A 40 -8.63 -1.50 -2.58
C ALA A 40 -9.05 -0.58 -3.74
N SER A 41 -10.31 -0.17 -3.73
CA SER A 41 -10.91 0.73 -4.73
C SER A 41 -10.49 2.19 -4.57
N SER A 42 -10.28 2.66 -3.33
CA SER A 42 -10.02 4.07 -3.02
C SER A 42 -8.54 4.38 -2.80
N GLN A 43 -7.70 3.35 -2.71
CA GLN A 43 -6.26 3.51 -2.53
C GLN A 43 -5.51 3.64 -3.86
N THR A 44 -4.55 4.57 -3.89
CA THR A 44 -3.63 4.77 -5.01
C THR A 44 -2.21 4.49 -4.54
N LEU A 45 -1.55 3.52 -5.20
CA LEU A 45 -0.12 3.26 -5.01
C LEU A 45 0.69 4.18 -5.91
N ILE A 46 1.60 4.93 -5.30
CA ILE A 46 2.46 5.90 -5.98
C ILE A 46 3.89 5.39 -5.84
N HIS A 47 4.50 5.00 -6.96
CA HIS A 47 5.91 4.63 -7.02
C HIS A 47 6.71 5.80 -7.61
N SER A 48 7.03 6.79 -6.77
CA SER A 48 7.95 7.87 -7.15
C SER A 48 9.37 7.32 -7.10
N GLY A 49 10.14 7.46 -8.18
CA GLY A 49 11.41 6.77 -8.49
C GLY A 49 12.61 6.99 -7.53
N MET A 50 12.36 7.29 -6.27
CA MET A 50 13.36 7.42 -5.21
C MET A 50 12.87 6.63 -4.00
N PHE A 51 12.87 5.30 -4.12
CA PHE A 51 12.79 4.29 -3.06
C PHE A 51 11.59 4.30 -2.07
N SER A 52 10.66 5.25 -2.16
CA SER A 52 9.55 5.36 -1.22
C SER A 52 8.20 5.31 -1.93
N SER A 53 7.54 4.16 -1.86
CA SER A 53 6.17 3.97 -2.33
C SER A 53 5.18 4.62 -1.36
N PHE A 54 4.39 5.57 -1.85
CA PHE A 54 3.35 6.26 -1.09
C PHE A 54 1.95 5.67 -1.37
N ILE A 55 1.12 5.55 -0.35
CA ILE A 55 -0.29 5.18 -0.46
C ILE A 55 -1.16 6.38 -0.05
N SER A 56 -2.06 6.77 -0.96
CA SER A 56 -3.08 7.80 -0.74
C SER A 56 -4.47 7.17 -0.67
N THR A 57 -5.27 7.55 0.32
CA THR A 57 -6.68 7.17 0.47
C THR A 57 -7.54 8.42 0.35
N LYS A 58 -8.47 8.43 -0.60
CA LYS A 58 -9.46 9.51 -0.71
C LYS A 58 -10.51 9.28 0.38
N ALA A 59 -10.59 10.20 1.34
CA ALA A 59 -11.62 10.22 2.37
C ALA A 59 -13.00 10.51 1.76
#